data_AF-A0A834HYW7-F1
#
_entry.id   AF-A0A834HYW7-F1
#
_cell.length_a   1.000
_cell.length_b   1.000
_cell.length_c   1.000
_cell.angle_alpha   90.00
_cell.angle_beta   90.00
_cell.angle_gamma   90.00
#
_symmetry.space_group_name_H-M   'P 1'
#
loop_
_entity.id
_entity.type
_entity.pdbx_description
1 polymer ?
#
loop_
_entity_poly.entity_id
_entity_poly.type
_entity_poly.pdbx_seq_one_letter_code
_entity_poly.pdbx_strand_id
1 'polypeptide(L)'
;MAAPWQAPQAQGLYDPSFEKEACGVGFVVAIDGRRNTKIVRDAQRLAVSMNHRGACACDNDTGDGAGVLTAIPHDLYTTKLKDEQNVQLPSFGQYATGIFFLDKLHHQESETKFATLAEELDLSVLAWRSVPTNNSAIGAVAKSSEPFMRQVFVVSKSALDAISEEELDRKFFVLRKRASHEIPAPGKRFYICSLSRRTVVYKGQLTSDQLWTYFPDLSDPLYDTYLALVHTRFSTNTFPSWERAHPLRMLAHNGEINTLRGNVNCMKAREGVMKNELFGDKLKNLYPVVEPNLSDSGSADCVLEFLVHAGQRKLPEAVMTMVPEAWQNDPTMSEEKRNYYHWAACTMEPWDGPALISFTDGRYIGAILDRNGLRPSRFYITKDNIMVMASEVGVYDVDPANVILKSRLKPGRMLLVDTVEKSVIQDVELKQHIARSRPHSEWLKEQISMEELRKAHLDAGRQLKPKYEPSGLTDKRLPLYGYSIETIHILLLPMINNKKEALGSMAVRSSHQSSD
;
A
#
# COMPACT_ATOMS: atom_id res chain seq x y z
N MET A 1 25.59 -13.13 -9.83
CA MET A 1 24.88 -12.03 -10.51
C MET A 1 23.42 -12.12 -10.11
N ALA A 2 22.81 -11.01 -9.67
CA ALA A 2 21.37 -10.97 -9.40
C ALA A 2 20.59 -11.28 -10.69
N ALA A 3 19.43 -11.91 -10.58
CA ALA A 3 18.60 -12.16 -11.77
C ALA A 3 18.15 -10.82 -12.39
N PRO A 4 17.93 -10.72 -13.72
CA PRO A 4 17.65 -9.46 -14.40
C PRO A 4 16.37 -8.73 -13.94
N TRP A 5 15.52 -9.37 -13.15
CA TRP A 5 14.30 -8.80 -12.54
C TRP A 5 14.46 -8.46 -11.05
N GLN A 6 15.64 -8.68 -10.45
CA GLN A 6 15.95 -8.34 -9.07
C GLN A 6 16.68 -6.99 -9.01
N ALA A 7 16.43 -6.20 -7.95
CA ALA A 7 17.19 -4.98 -7.71
C ALA A 7 18.69 -5.31 -7.58
N PRO A 8 19.59 -4.47 -8.13
CA PRO A 8 21.02 -4.68 -7.95
C PRO A 8 21.39 -4.60 -6.48
N GLN A 9 22.39 -5.38 -6.07
CA GLN A 9 22.94 -5.31 -4.71
C GLN A 9 23.64 -3.97 -4.49
N ALA A 10 23.77 -3.56 -3.22
CA ALA A 10 24.49 -2.35 -2.86
C ALA A 10 25.90 -2.37 -3.46
N GLN A 11 26.24 -1.34 -4.23
CA GLN A 11 27.52 -1.24 -4.93
C GLN A 11 28.00 0.21 -4.91
N GLY A 12 29.17 0.46 -4.32
CA GLY A 12 29.70 1.81 -4.14
C GLY A 12 28.78 2.65 -3.24
N LEU A 13 28.35 3.82 -3.70
CA LEU A 13 27.42 4.71 -3.00
C LEU A 13 25.94 4.37 -3.21
N TYR A 14 25.64 3.42 -4.10
CA TYR A 14 24.27 2.99 -4.36
C TYR A 14 23.84 1.97 -3.30
N ASP A 15 22.77 2.30 -2.57
CA ASP A 15 22.08 1.43 -1.63
C ASP A 15 20.59 1.38 -2.02
N PRO A 16 20.04 0.20 -2.39
CA PRO A 16 18.63 0.03 -2.73
C PRO A 16 17.65 0.51 -1.66
N SER A 17 18.09 0.67 -0.41
CA SER A 17 17.25 1.16 0.69
C SER A 17 16.95 2.67 0.63
N PHE A 18 17.64 3.44 -0.22
CA PHE A 18 17.41 4.88 -0.42
C PHE A 18 16.65 5.22 -1.72
N GLU A 19 15.99 4.24 -2.34
CA GLU A 19 15.18 4.42 -3.55
C GLU A 19 13.97 5.36 -3.33
N LYS A 20 13.63 6.18 -4.35
CA LYS A 20 12.57 7.22 -4.28
C LYS A 20 11.71 7.26 -5.53
N GLU A 21 10.43 7.64 -5.35
CA GLU A 21 9.41 7.62 -6.41
C GLU A 21 8.47 8.84 -6.37
N ALA A 22 8.01 9.28 -7.55
CA ALA A 22 6.92 10.24 -7.73
C ALA A 22 6.01 9.70 -8.83
N CYS A 23 4.69 9.91 -8.79
CA CYS A 23 3.79 9.23 -9.74
C CYS A 23 2.61 10.10 -10.23
N GLY A 24 1.78 9.55 -11.12
CA GLY A 24 0.40 9.96 -11.36
C GLY A 24 -0.54 8.89 -10.83
N VAL A 25 -1.60 9.28 -10.12
CA VAL A 25 -2.63 8.35 -9.60
C VAL A 25 -4.01 8.92 -9.88
N GLY A 26 -4.91 8.05 -10.32
CA GLY A 26 -6.32 8.41 -10.44
C GLY A 26 -7.21 7.19 -10.56
N PHE A 27 -8.50 7.36 -10.32
CA PHE A 27 -9.48 6.30 -10.50
C PHE A 27 -10.81 6.83 -11.01
N VAL A 28 -11.56 5.94 -11.65
CA VAL A 28 -12.91 6.15 -12.15
C VAL A 28 -13.79 5.07 -11.54
N VAL A 29 -14.94 5.44 -10.98
CA VAL A 29 -15.89 4.49 -10.39
C VAL A 29 -17.33 4.89 -10.71
N ALA A 30 -18.16 3.90 -11.04
CA ALA A 30 -19.61 4.02 -11.04
C ALA A 30 -20.12 3.88 -9.59
N ILE A 31 -20.64 4.98 -9.03
CA ILE A 31 -21.09 5.05 -7.63
C ILE A 31 -22.17 4.00 -7.36
N ASP A 32 -23.03 3.72 -8.33
CA ASP A 32 -24.11 2.74 -8.23
C ASP A 32 -23.69 1.28 -8.44
N GLY A 33 -22.38 1.05 -8.67
CA GLY A 33 -21.81 -0.28 -8.90
C GLY A 33 -22.16 -0.88 -10.27
N ARG A 34 -22.74 -0.10 -11.20
CA ARG A 34 -23.09 -0.63 -12.53
C ARG A 34 -21.85 -0.83 -13.39
N ARG A 35 -21.76 -2.03 -13.97
CA ARG A 35 -20.70 -2.39 -14.92
C ARG A 35 -20.91 -1.67 -16.25
N ASN A 36 -19.87 -1.04 -16.75
CA ASN A 36 -19.90 -0.35 -18.03
C ASN A 36 -18.50 -0.32 -18.66
N THR A 37 -18.42 -0.59 -19.96
CA THR A 37 -17.18 -0.50 -20.74
C THR A 37 -16.63 0.94 -20.78
N LYS A 38 -17.51 1.95 -20.61
CA LYS A 38 -17.12 3.37 -20.49
C LYS A 38 -16.10 3.60 -19.39
N ILE A 39 -16.18 2.88 -18.26
CA ILE A 39 -15.27 3.08 -17.12
C ILE A 39 -13.82 2.76 -17.51
N VAL A 40 -13.59 1.70 -18.27
CA VAL A 40 -12.25 1.33 -18.77
C VAL A 40 -11.72 2.35 -19.76
N ARG A 41 -12.58 2.84 -20.67
CA ARG A 41 -12.21 3.85 -21.67
C ARG A 41 -11.89 5.20 -21.03
N ASP A 42 -12.65 5.56 -19.99
CA ASP A 42 -12.40 6.75 -19.20
C ASP A 42 -11.09 6.64 -18.42
N ALA A 43 -10.81 5.46 -17.84
CA ALA A 43 -9.54 5.18 -17.18
C ALA A 43 -8.35 5.22 -18.17
N GLN A 44 -8.54 4.75 -19.40
CA GLN A 44 -7.54 4.88 -20.48
C GLN A 44 -7.22 6.33 -20.77
N ARG A 45 -8.23 7.18 -20.96
CA ARG A 45 -8.03 8.61 -21.16
C ARG A 45 -7.31 9.24 -19.97
N LEU A 46 -7.74 8.91 -18.75
CA LEU A 46 -7.14 9.40 -17.52
C LEU A 46 -5.64 9.07 -17.45
N ALA A 47 -5.26 7.81 -17.73
CA ALA A 47 -3.88 7.36 -17.70
C ALA A 47 -3.02 8.06 -18.77
N VAL A 48 -3.52 8.16 -20.01
CA VAL A 48 -2.81 8.83 -21.11
C VAL A 48 -2.61 10.32 -20.81
N SER A 49 -3.60 10.99 -20.21
CA SER A 49 -3.48 12.39 -19.80
C SER A 49 -2.49 12.63 -18.67
N MET A 50 -2.00 11.59 -17.98
CA MET A 50 -0.98 11.69 -16.94
C MET A 50 0.41 11.26 -17.42
N ASN A 51 0.59 10.99 -18.72
CA ASN A 51 1.86 10.45 -19.24
C ASN A 51 3.04 11.42 -19.04
N HIS A 52 2.80 12.73 -18.99
CA HIS A 52 3.82 13.75 -18.68
C HIS A 52 4.37 13.66 -17.25
N ARG A 53 3.74 12.85 -16.38
CA ARG A 53 4.24 12.52 -15.04
C ARG A 53 4.99 11.19 -14.99
N GLY A 54 5.08 10.46 -16.09
CA GLY A 54 5.85 9.22 -16.22
C GLY A 54 7.29 9.50 -16.69
N ALA A 55 8.23 8.65 -16.28
CA ALA A 55 9.59 8.67 -16.79
C ALA A 55 9.77 7.53 -17.79
N CYS A 56 10.60 7.78 -18.81
CA CYS A 56 11.09 6.76 -19.72
C CYS A 56 12.58 6.53 -19.45
N ALA A 57 13.03 5.29 -19.66
CA ALA A 57 14.43 4.93 -19.61
C ALA A 57 15.21 5.51 -20.79
N CYS A 58 16.51 5.20 -20.86
CA CYS A 58 17.42 5.74 -21.89
C CYS A 58 17.04 5.40 -23.34
N ASP A 59 16.15 4.41 -23.56
CA ASP A 59 15.65 4.01 -24.86
C ASP A 59 14.35 4.73 -25.27
N ASN A 60 13.87 5.70 -24.48
CA ASN A 60 12.60 6.46 -24.63
C ASN A 60 11.30 5.62 -24.64
N ASP A 61 11.39 4.32 -24.94
CA ASP A 61 10.25 3.41 -25.10
C ASP A 61 10.02 2.49 -23.88
N THR A 62 10.99 2.40 -22.94
CA THR A 62 10.80 1.68 -21.67
C THR A 62 10.26 2.63 -20.60
N GLY A 63 9.00 2.47 -20.20
CA GLY A 63 8.44 3.19 -19.05
C GLY A 63 8.85 2.58 -17.70
N ASP A 64 8.89 3.39 -16.65
CA ASP A 64 9.21 2.95 -15.29
C ASP A 64 8.16 2.04 -14.64
N GLY A 65 6.95 2.05 -15.17
CA GLY A 65 5.85 1.20 -14.74
C GLY A 65 4.49 1.87 -14.92
N ALA A 66 3.53 1.14 -15.47
CA ALA A 66 2.15 1.57 -15.57
C ALA A 66 1.22 0.39 -15.32
N GLY A 67 0.02 0.68 -14.83
CA GLY A 67 -0.98 -0.35 -14.61
C GLY A 67 -2.36 0.19 -14.29
N VAL A 68 -3.30 -0.74 -14.33
CA VAL A 68 -4.70 -0.54 -14.00
C VAL A 68 -5.20 -1.70 -13.13
N LEU A 69 -5.87 -1.36 -12.05
CA LEU A 69 -6.67 -2.27 -11.24
C LEU A 69 -8.13 -2.05 -11.61
N THR A 70 -8.83 -3.10 -12.00
CA THR A 70 -10.25 -3.04 -12.35
C THR A 70 -11.06 -4.02 -11.50
N ALA A 71 -12.38 -3.85 -11.46
CA ALA A 71 -13.22 -4.98 -11.09
C ALA A 71 -13.19 -6.03 -12.22
N ILE A 72 -13.24 -7.30 -11.84
CA ILE A 72 -13.10 -8.43 -12.77
C ILE A 72 -14.17 -8.36 -13.88
N PRO A 73 -13.76 -8.36 -15.16
CA PRO A 73 -14.68 -8.41 -16.31
C PRO A 73 -15.20 -9.85 -16.48
N HIS A 74 -16.30 -10.15 -15.80
CA HIS A 74 -16.82 -11.52 -15.70
C HIS A 74 -17.20 -12.08 -17.06
N ASP A 75 -17.90 -11.28 -17.89
CA ASP A 75 -18.44 -11.72 -19.17
C ASP A 75 -17.32 -12.05 -20.18
N LEU A 76 -16.25 -11.24 -20.19
CA LEU A 76 -15.05 -11.49 -20.96
C LEU A 76 -14.42 -12.84 -20.58
N TYR A 77 -14.16 -13.07 -19.29
CA TYR A 77 -13.47 -14.29 -18.85
C TYR A 77 -14.30 -15.55 -19.05
N THR A 78 -15.62 -15.49 -18.80
CA THR A 78 -16.52 -16.61 -19.06
C THR A 78 -16.52 -17.00 -20.54
N THR A 79 -16.53 -16.01 -21.44
CA THR A 79 -16.49 -16.24 -22.89
C THR A 79 -15.14 -16.84 -23.31
N LYS A 80 -14.03 -16.21 -22.93
CA LYS A 80 -12.68 -16.67 -23.32
C LYS A 80 -12.36 -18.07 -22.78
N LEU A 81 -12.69 -18.38 -21.53
CA LEU A 81 -12.42 -19.71 -20.96
C LEU A 81 -13.26 -20.81 -21.62
N LYS A 82 -14.50 -20.48 -22.00
CA LYS A 82 -15.36 -21.41 -22.73
C LYS A 82 -14.83 -21.67 -24.14
N ASP A 83 -14.41 -20.63 -24.85
CA ASP A 83 -13.94 -20.75 -26.24
C ASP A 83 -12.54 -21.38 -26.33
N GLU A 84 -11.62 -21.02 -25.43
CA GLU A 84 -10.22 -21.47 -25.48
C GLU A 84 -9.98 -22.83 -24.80
N GLN A 85 -10.74 -23.15 -23.74
CA GLN A 85 -10.47 -24.30 -22.86
C GLN A 85 -11.71 -25.15 -22.56
N ASN A 86 -12.90 -24.78 -23.07
CA ASN A 86 -14.18 -25.44 -22.76
C ASN A 86 -14.48 -25.52 -21.25
N VAL A 87 -14.04 -24.52 -20.48
CA VAL A 87 -14.26 -24.42 -19.04
C VAL A 87 -15.43 -23.48 -18.76
N GLN A 88 -16.38 -23.92 -17.93
CA GLN A 88 -17.47 -23.06 -17.45
C GLN A 88 -17.08 -22.39 -16.15
N LEU A 89 -17.08 -21.06 -16.15
CA LEU A 89 -16.76 -20.26 -14.96
C LEU A 89 -18.01 -20.09 -14.09
N PRO A 90 -17.91 -20.22 -12.75
CA PRO A 90 -19.01 -19.90 -11.84
C PRO A 90 -19.39 -18.42 -11.88
N SER A 91 -20.52 -18.05 -11.26
CA SER A 91 -20.97 -16.66 -11.25
C SER A 91 -19.95 -15.73 -10.59
N PHE A 92 -19.97 -14.46 -10.98
CA PHE A 92 -19.14 -13.42 -10.35
C PHE A 92 -19.20 -13.49 -8.81
N GLY A 93 -18.03 -13.41 -8.17
CA GLY A 93 -17.87 -13.54 -6.72
C GLY A 93 -17.68 -14.97 -6.21
N GLN A 94 -18.02 -16.02 -6.97
CA GLN A 94 -17.84 -17.41 -6.51
C GLN A 94 -16.44 -17.99 -6.81
N TYR A 95 -15.64 -17.27 -7.59
CA TYR A 95 -14.26 -17.64 -7.91
C TYR A 95 -13.32 -16.47 -7.62
N ALA A 96 -12.04 -16.78 -7.40
CA ALA A 96 -10.96 -15.80 -7.43
C ALA A 96 -10.16 -15.93 -8.73
N THR A 97 -9.69 -14.81 -9.24
CA THR A 97 -8.74 -14.78 -10.35
C THR A 97 -7.64 -13.77 -10.10
N GLY A 98 -6.54 -13.93 -10.83
CA GLY A 98 -5.33 -13.18 -10.59
C GLY A 98 -4.27 -13.43 -11.65
N ILE A 99 -3.49 -12.40 -11.96
CA ILE A 99 -2.37 -12.48 -12.90
C ILE A 99 -1.06 -12.72 -12.15
N PHE A 100 -0.32 -13.73 -12.59
CA PHE A 100 0.93 -14.20 -12.00
C PHE A 100 2.05 -13.98 -13.02
N PHE A 101 3.17 -13.44 -12.54
CA PHE A 101 4.40 -13.31 -13.30
C PHE A 101 5.30 -14.49 -12.98
N LEU A 102 5.46 -15.36 -13.98
CA LEU A 102 6.25 -16.59 -13.91
C LEU A 102 7.43 -16.52 -14.89
N ASP A 103 8.34 -17.48 -14.80
CA ASP A 103 9.34 -17.71 -15.84
C ASP A 103 8.90 -18.84 -16.79
N LYS A 104 9.23 -18.72 -18.09
CA LYS A 104 8.81 -19.68 -19.12
C LYS A 104 9.33 -21.11 -18.90
N LEU A 105 10.41 -21.29 -18.14
CA LEU A 105 11.05 -22.59 -17.97
C LEU A 105 10.42 -23.39 -16.84
N HIS A 106 10.09 -22.74 -15.72
CA HIS A 106 9.60 -23.39 -14.48
C HIS A 106 8.14 -23.06 -14.15
N HIS A 107 7.39 -22.45 -15.07
CA HIS A 107 5.98 -22.09 -14.80
C HIS A 107 5.14 -23.31 -14.43
N GLN A 108 5.30 -24.46 -15.10
CA GLN A 108 4.50 -25.67 -14.84
C GLN A 108 4.70 -26.22 -13.42
N GLU A 109 5.94 -26.21 -12.93
CA GLU A 109 6.24 -26.63 -11.55
C GLU A 109 5.60 -25.69 -10.53
N SER A 110 5.64 -24.38 -10.81
CA SER A 110 5.03 -23.36 -9.95
C SER A 110 3.50 -23.46 -9.95
N GLU A 111 2.89 -23.68 -11.12
CA GLU A 111 1.45 -23.92 -11.29
C GLU A 111 1.01 -25.19 -10.53
N THR A 112 1.80 -26.26 -10.59
CA THR A 112 1.53 -27.52 -9.87
C THR A 112 1.61 -27.34 -8.36
N LYS A 113 2.68 -26.70 -7.85
CA LYS A 113 2.81 -26.40 -6.42
C LYS A 113 1.68 -25.50 -5.92
N PHE A 114 1.30 -24.50 -6.72
CA PHE A 114 0.18 -23.63 -6.39
C PHE A 114 -1.13 -24.42 -6.28
N ALA A 115 -1.36 -25.36 -7.21
CA ALA A 115 -2.52 -26.26 -7.13
C ALA A 115 -2.48 -27.09 -5.84
N THR A 116 -1.35 -27.71 -5.47
CA THR A 116 -1.21 -28.47 -4.22
C THR A 116 -1.54 -27.62 -2.98
N LEU A 117 -1.02 -26.39 -2.90
CA LEU A 117 -1.33 -25.46 -1.81
C LEU A 117 -2.81 -25.07 -1.77
N ALA A 118 -3.45 -24.93 -2.93
CA ALA A 118 -4.88 -24.67 -3.02
C ALA A 118 -5.68 -25.87 -2.46
N GLU A 119 -5.29 -27.10 -2.79
CA GLU A 119 -5.97 -28.30 -2.29
C GLU A 119 -5.89 -28.45 -0.77
N GLU A 120 -4.75 -28.12 -0.17
CA GLU A 120 -4.58 -28.10 1.30
C GLU A 120 -5.53 -27.13 2.01
N LEU A 121 -6.00 -26.10 1.31
CA LEU A 121 -6.90 -25.07 1.81
C LEU A 121 -8.36 -25.29 1.39
N ASP A 122 -8.71 -26.47 0.89
CA ASP A 122 -10.04 -26.81 0.38
C ASP A 122 -10.48 -25.91 -0.81
N LEU A 123 -9.49 -25.53 -1.62
CA LEU A 123 -9.65 -24.79 -2.87
C LEU A 123 -9.24 -25.68 -4.05
N SER A 124 -9.76 -25.36 -5.23
CA SER A 124 -9.44 -26.05 -6.48
C SER A 124 -9.13 -25.04 -7.57
N VAL A 125 -8.06 -25.30 -8.33
CA VAL A 125 -7.73 -24.53 -9.52
C VAL A 125 -8.55 -25.08 -10.68
N LEU A 126 -9.45 -24.27 -11.24
CA LEU A 126 -10.27 -24.63 -12.39
C LEU A 126 -9.47 -24.64 -13.68
N ALA A 127 -8.71 -23.56 -13.90
CA ALA A 127 -8.04 -23.31 -15.16
C ALA A 127 -6.88 -22.33 -15.00
N TRP A 128 -5.91 -22.47 -15.91
CA TRP A 128 -4.86 -21.50 -16.13
C TRP A 128 -4.94 -20.96 -17.55
N ARG A 129 -5.13 -19.65 -17.68
CA ARG A 129 -5.17 -18.93 -18.95
C ARG A 129 -3.85 -18.22 -19.20
N SER A 130 -3.31 -18.33 -20.41
CA SER A 130 -2.18 -17.48 -20.83
C SER A 130 -2.73 -16.09 -21.14
N VAL A 131 -2.20 -15.06 -20.49
CA VAL A 131 -2.67 -13.69 -20.75
C VAL A 131 -2.18 -13.26 -22.13
N PRO A 132 -3.06 -12.82 -23.04
CA PRO A 132 -2.62 -12.31 -24.33
C PRO A 132 -1.83 -11.03 -24.13
N THR A 133 -0.63 -10.94 -24.73
CA THR A 133 0.22 -9.76 -24.66
C THR A 133 0.72 -9.37 -26.06
N ASN A 134 0.94 -8.08 -26.28
CA ASN A 134 1.53 -7.54 -27.51
C ASN A 134 2.80 -6.73 -27.18
N ASN A 135 3.96 -7.35 -27.35
CA ASN A 135 5.26 -6.75 -27.06
C ASN A 135 5.91 -6.02 -28.26
N SER A 136 5.12 -5.60 -29.26
CA SER A 136 5.64 -4.89 -30.43
C SER A 136 6.09 -3.46 -30.12
N ALA A 137 5.47 -2.81 -29.14
CA ALA A 137 5.67 -1.40 -28.82
C ALA A 137 6.56 -1.13 -27.61
N ILE A 138 7.03 -2.18 -26.91
CA ILE A 138 7.82 -2.04 -25.68
C ILE A 138 9.31 -1.93 -25.98
N GLY A 139 10.03 -1.14 -25.18
CA GLY A 139 11.48 -1.00 -25.28
C GLY A 139 12.26 -2.30 -25.03
N ALA A 140 13.51 -2.33 -25.49
CA ALA A 140 14.35 -3.55 -25.43
C ALA A 140 14.61 -4.00 -23.99
N VAL A 141 14.74 -3.05 -23.06
CA VAL A 141 14.96 -3.34 -21.63
C VAL A 141 13.74 -4.05 -21.03
N ALA A 142 12.54 -3.48 -21.21
CA ALA A 142 11.29 -4.09 -20.75
C ALA A 142 11.05 -5.48 -21.37
N LYS A 143 11.39 -5.64 -22.66
CA LYS A 143 11.26 -6.92 -23.38
C LYS A 143 12.19 -8.00 -22.84
N SER A 144 13.41 -7.63 -22.43
CA SER A 144 14.39 -8.57 -21.86
C SER A 144 13.96 -9.12 -20.49
N SER A 145 13.20 -8.32 -19.74
CA SER A 145 12.69 -8.64 -18.41
C SER A 145 11.21 -9.06 -18.42
N GLU A 146 10.60 -9.30 -19.58
CA GLU A 146 9.19 -9.64 -19.75
C GLU A 146 8.84 -10.97 -19.04
N PRO A 147 7.89 -11.00 -18.08
CA PRO A 147 7.46 -12.23 -17.43
C PRO A 147 6.56 -13.08 -18.33
N PHE A 148 6.53 -14.38 -18.06
CA PHE A 148 5.46 -15.24 -18.58
C PHE A 148 4.21 -15.05 -17.72
N MET A 149 3.19 -14.41 -18.31
CA MET A 149 1.98 -14.03 -17.58
C MET A 149 0.93 -15.13 -17.64
N ARG A 150 0.55 -15.64 -16.48
CA ARG A 150 -0.45 -16.69 -16.33
C ARG A 150 -1.55 -16.21 -15.41
N GLN A 151 -2.80 -16.38 -15.85
CA GLN A 151 -3.98 -16.02 -15.08
C GLN A 151 -4.62 -17.29 -14.51
N VAL A 152 -4.80 -17.33 -13.20
CA VAL A 152 -5.39 -18.47 -12.51
C VAL A 152 -6.87 -18.23 -12.23
N PHE A 153 -7.67 -19.29 -12.22
CA PHE A 153 -9.06 -19.28 -11.76
C PHE A 153 -9.23 -20.32 -10.67
N VAL A 154 -9.60 -19.89 -9.47
CA VAL A 154 -9.67 -20.73 -8.26
C VAL A 154 -11.08 -20.68 -7.67
N VAL A 155 -11.60 -21.83 -7.25
CA VAL A 155 -12.89 -21.98 -6.58
C VAL A 155 -12.75 -22.73 -5.27
N SER A 156 -13.76 -22.63 -4.40
CA SER A 156 -13.85 -23.52 -3.24
C SER A 156 -14.36 -24.90 -3.65
N LYS A 157 -13.82 -25.97 -3.04
CA LYS A 157 -14.33 -27.34 -3.21
C LYS A 157 -15.61 -27.57 -2.41
N SER A 158 -15.71 -26.94 -1.24
CA SER A 158 -16.93 -26.93 -0.43
C SER A 158 -18.09 -26.19 -1.11
N ALA A 159 -19.32 -26.61 -0.82
CA ALA A 159 -20.52 -25.95 -1.34
C ALA A 159 -20.54 -24.47 -0.94
N LEU A 160 -20.76 -23.59 -1.91
CA LEU A 160 -20.73 -22.13 -1.74
C LEU A 160 -21.74 -21.62 -0.71
N ASP A 161 -22.84 -22.35 -0.51
CA ASP A 161 -23.88 -22.01 0.48
C ASP A 161 -23.41 -22.22 1.94
N ALA A 162 -22.31 -22.95 2.16
CA ALA A 162 -21.80 -23.26 3.48
C ALA A 162 -20.71 -22.29 3.97
N ILE A 163 -20.21 -21.38 3.13
CA ILE A 163 -19.07 -20.51 3.43
C ILE A 163 -19.45 -19.04 3.22
N SER A 164 -19.21 -18.19 4.22
CA SER A 164 -19.42 -16.74 4.10
C SER A 164 -18.45 -16.11 3.09
N GLU A 165 -18.87 -15.02 2.43
CA GLU A 165 -18.01 -14.30 1.47
C GLU A 165 -16.66 -13.87 2.08
N GLU A 166 -16.68 -13.41 3.33
CA GLU A 166 -15.48 -12.97 4.06
C GLU A 166 -14.54 -14.14 4.38
N GLU A 167 -15.09 -15.32 4.71
CA GLU A 167 -14.28 -16.51 4.90
C GLU A 167 -13.64 -16.97 3.59
N LEU A 168 -14.36 -16.90 2.47
CA LEU A 168 -13.81 -17.25 1.17
C LEU A 168 -12.70 -16.27 0.74
N ASP A 169 -12.90 -14.96 0.92
CA ASP A 169 -11.87 -13.93 0.67
C ASP A 169 -10.62 -14.19 1.54
N ARG A 170 -10.81 -14.58 2.81
CA ARG A 170 -9.70 -14.98 3.70
C ARG A 170 -8.97 -16.22 3.21
N LYS A 171 -9.67 -17.27 2.75
CA LYS A 171 -9.02 -18.46 2.20
C LYS A 171 -8.12 -18.12 1.00
N PHE A 172 -8.59 -17.25 0.09
CA PHE A 172 -7.78 -16.79 -1.04
C PHE A 172 -6.58 -15.94 -0.61
N PHE A 173 -6.74 -15.08 0.41
CA PHE A 173 -5.63 -14.34 1.01
C PHE A 173 -4.56 -15.28 1.60
N VAL A 174 -4.97 -16.31 2.37
CA VAL A 174 -4.05 -17.31 2.94
C VAL A 174 -3.33 -18.06 1.82
N LEU A 175 -4.05 -18.52 0.79
CA LEU A 175 -3.46 -19.20 -0.36
C LEU A 175 -2.39 -18.32 -1.03
N ARG A 176 -2.69 -17.05 -1.27
CA ARG A 176 -1.75 -16.09 -1.87
C ARG A 176 -0.49 -15.92 -1.02
N LYS A 177 -0.65 -15.71 0.30
CA LYS A 177 0.48 -15.52 1.23
C LYS A 177 1.34 -16.78 1.36
N ARG A 178 0.73 -17.96 1.47
CA ARG A 178 1.48 -19.23 1.47
C ARG A 178 2.22 -19.43 0.16
N ALA A 179 1.56 -19.19 -0.97
CA ALA A 179 2.18 -19.29 -2.29
C ALA A 179 3.37 -18.32 -2.44
N SER A 180 3.26 -17.07 -1.98
CA SER A 180 4.35 -16.10 -2.05
C SER A 180 5.52 -16.41 -1.12
N HIS A 181 5.34 -17.25 -0.11
CA HIS A 181 6.42 -17.67 0.80
C HIS A 181 7.07 -19.00 0.37
N GLU A 182 6.27 -19.96 -0.09
CA GLU A 182 6.71 -21.35 -0.30
C GLU A 182 7.16 -21.65 -1.74
N ILE A 183 6.64 -20.93 -2.74
CA ILE A 183 6.94 -21.20 -4.17
C ILE A 183 8.22 -20.51 -4.65
N PRO A 184 8.49 -19.23 -4.30
CA PRO A 184 9.71 -18.57 -4.76
C PRO A 184 10.97 -19.35 -4.39
N ALA A 185 11.85 -19.52 -5.38
CA ALA A 185 13.13 -20.18 -5.20
C ALA A 185 14.21 -19.43 -6.00
N PRO A 186 15.48 -19.50 -5.61
CA PRO A 186 16.58 -18.91 -6.39
C PRO A 186 16.51 -19.36 -7.86
N GLY A 187 16.48 -18.39 -8.78
CA GLY A 187 16.39 -18.65 -10.23
C GLY A 187 14.99 -18.90 -10.78
N LYS A 188 13.95 -18.99 -9.93
CA LYS A 188 12.54 -19.09 -10.35
C LYS A 188 11.83 -17.76 -10.11
N ARG A 189 11.14 -17.27 -11.13
CA ARG A 189 10.37 -16.03 -11.03
C ARG A 189 8.95 -16.39 -10.61
N PHE A 190 8.49 -15.82 -9.49
CA PHE A 190 7.14 -16.04 -9.00
C PHE A 190 6.65 -14.78 -8.28
N TYR A 191 5.75 -14.04 -8.93
CA TYR A 191 5.13 -12.85 -8.34
C TYR A 191 3.63 -12.82 -8.64
N ILE A 192 2.82 -12.60 -7.61
CA ILE A 192 1.36 -12.54 -7.72
C ILE A 192 0.93 -11.08 -7.75
N CYS A 193 0.43 -10.62 -8.90
CA CYS A 193 -0.06 -9.23 -9.06
C CYS A 193 -1.39 -9.03 -8.34
N SER A 194 -2.28 -10.00 -8.44
CA SER A 194 -3.59 -10.03 -7.78
C SER A 194 -4.03 -11.47 -7.59
N LEU A 195 -4.88 -11.73 -6.60
CA LEU A 195 -5.68 -12.95 -6.47
C LEU A 195 -6.92 -12.59 -5.63
N SER A 196 -8.01 -12.24 -6.30
CA SER A 196 -9.21 -11.69 -5.65
C SER A 196 -10.48 -12.16 -6.36
N ARG A 197 -11.60 -12.14 -5.65
CA ARG A 197 -12.94 -12.42 -6.21
C ARG A 197 -13.58 -11.21 -6.87
N ARG A 198 -13.06 -10.00 -6.61
CA ARG A 198 -13.65 -8.74 -7.06
C ARG A 198 -12.75 -7.98 -8.02
N THR A 199 -11.44 -8.01 -7.81
CA THR A 199 -10.47 -7.15 -8.51
C THR A 199 -9.42 -7.94 -9.28
N VAL A 200 -8.90 -7.34 -10.35
CA VAL A 200 -7.76 -7.86 -11.12
C VAL A 200 -6.83 -6.71 -11.48
N VAL A 201 -5.53 -6.99 -11.51
CA VAL A 201 -4.49 -5.99 -11.77
C VAL A 201 -3.74 -6.33 -13.04
N TYR A 202 -3.82 -5.44 -14.03
CA TYR A 202 -3.03 -5.45 -15.25
C TYR A 202 -1.94 -4.40 -15.12
N LYS A 203 -0.67 -4.81 -15.03
CA LYS A 203 0.44 -3.89 -14.85
C LYS A 203 1.71 -4.41 -15.51
N GLY A 204 2.68 -3.53 -15.69
CA GLY A 204 3.99 -3.92 -16.19
C GLY A 204 4.96 -2.75 -16.31
N GLN A 205 6.16 -3.05 -16.78
CA GLN A 205 7.19 -2.06 -17.11
C GLN A 205 6.85 -1.41 -18.46
N LEU A 206 5.83 -0.55 -18.44
CA LEU A 206 5.19 0.05 -19.61
C LEU A 206 5.01 1.55 -19.37
N THR A 207 4.91 2.33 -20.45
CA THR A 207 4.37 3.68 -20.37
C THR A 207 2.84 3.64 -20.24
N SER A 208 2.24 4.77 -19.86
CA SER A 208 0.80 4.89 -19.61
C SER A 208 -0.05 4.59 -20.84
N ASP A 209 0.46 4.93 -22.02
CA ASP A 209 -0.15 4.69 -23.33
C ASP A 209 0.03 3.25 -23.82
N GLN A 210 1.22 2.67 -23.60
CA GLN A 210 1.52 1.28 -23.97
C GLN A 210 0.68 0.25 -23.22
N LEU A 211 0.26 0.54 -21.98
CA LEU A 211 -0.56 -0.37 -21.16
C LEU A 211 -1.77 -0.92 -21.92
N TRP A 212 -2.48 -0.05 -22.65
CA TRP A 212 -3.76 -0.35 -23.29
C TRP A 212 -3.61 -1.11 -24.61
N THR A 213 -2.44 -1.02 -25.24
CA THR A 213 -2.10 -1.75 -26.47
C THR A 213 -1.38 -3.06 -26.16
N TYR A 214 -0.60 -3.10 -25.08
CA TYR A 214 0.12 -4.28 -24.61
C TYR A 214 -0.82 -5.38 -24.12
N PHE A 215 -1.93 -5.03 -23.44
CA PHE A 215 -2.95 -5.97 -23.01
C PHE A 215 -4.22 -5.87 -23.87
N PRO A 216 -4.40 -6.74 -24.88
CA PRO A 216 -5.57 -6.71 -25.76
C PRO A 216 -6.89 -6.88 -25.01
N ASP A 217 -6.89 -7.60 -23.88
CA ASP A 217 -8.05 -7.74 -22.99
C ASP A 217 -8.67 -6.38 -22.65
N LEU A 218 -7.85 -5.37 -22.29
CA LEU A 218 -8.34 -4.04 -21.87
C LEU A 218 -9.07 -3.30 -23.00
N SER A 219 -8.84 -3.70 -24.25
CA SER A 219 -9.50 -3.14 -25.42
C SER A 219 -10.68 -3.97 -25.92
N ASP A 220 -10.96 -5.12 -25.32
CA ASP A 220 -12.07 -5.99 -25.71
C ASP A 220 -13.43 -5.34 -25.41
N PRO A 221 -14.42 -5.37 -26.33
CA PRO A 221 -15.75 -4.82 -26.11
C PRO A 221 -16.51 -5.47 -24.93
N LEU A 222 -16.15 -6.70 -24.55
CA LEU A 222 -16.74 -7.41 -23.41
C LEU A 222 -16.07 -7.06 -22.07
N TYR A 223 -15.07 -6.18 -22.07
CA TYR A 223 -14.44 -5.75 -20.82
C TYR A 223 -15.33 -4.72 -20.10
N ASP A 224 -16.26 -5.23 -19.30
CA ASP A 224 -17.15 -4.45 -18.47
C ASP A 224 -16.62 -4.33 -17.04
N THR A 225 -16.62 -3.13 -16.48
CA THR A 225 -16.18 -2.91 -15.10
C THR A 225 -16.92 -1.75 -14.46
N TYR A 226 -17.00 -1.73 -13.14
CA TYR A 226 -17.62 -0.62 -12.39
C TYR A 226 -16.57 0.25 -11.66
N LEU A 227 -15.31 -0.19 -11.61
CA LEU A 227 -14.20 0.59 -11.07
C LEU A 227 -12.92 0.35 -11.87
N ALA A 228 -12.11 1.40 -12.01
CA ALA A 228 -10.78 1.33 -12.58
C ALA A 228 -9.85 2.33 -11.88
N LEU A 229 -8.78 1.84 -11.27
CA LEU A 229 -7.72 2.60 -10.61
C LEU A 229 -6.45 2.50 -11.45
N VAL A 230 -5.96 3.63 -11.95
CA VAL A 230 -4.76 3.72 -12.79
C VAL A 230 -3.62 4.35 -12.02
N HIS A 231 -2.41 3.89 -12.32
CA HIS A 231 -1.18 4.45 -11.79
C HIS A 231 -0.09 4.47 -12.85
N THR A 232 0.67 5.56 -12.85
CA THR A 232 1.82 5.79 -13.72
C THR A 232 3.02 6.15 -12.86
N ARG A 233 4.04 5.29 -12.88
CA ARG A 233 5.22 5.41 -12.02
C ARG A 233 6.28 6.31 -12.65
N PHE A 234 6.95 7.12 -11.83
CA PHE A 234 8.17 7.84 -12.18
C PHE A 234 9.21 7.59 -11.08
N SER A 235 10.25 6.87 -11.43
CA SER A 235 11.33 6.47 -10.56
C SER A 235 12.57 7.30 -10.90
N THR A 236 13.01 8.13 -9.96
CA THR A 236 14.23 8.92 -10.16
C THR A 236 15.52 8.11 -9.99
N ASN A 237 15.48 6.98 -9.27
CA ASN A 237 16.69 6.24 -8.84
C ASN A 237 16.56 4.70 -8.79
N THR A 238 15.41 4.12 -9.12
CA THR A 238 15.21 2.66 -9.05
C THR A 238 15.40 2.00 -10.40
N PHE A 239 15.92 0.77 -10.40
CA PHE A 239 15.89 -0.04 -11.61
C PHE A 239 14.44 -0.46 -11.88
N PRO A 240 13.87 -0.11 -13.06
CA PRO A 240 12.49 -0.42 -13.37
C PRO A 240 12.31 -1.93 -13.49
N SER A 241 11.25 -2.46 -12.87
CA SER A 241 10.88 -3.87 -12.95
C SER A 241 9.36 -4.03 -13.05
N TRP A 242 8.94 -5.11 -13.69
CA TRP A 242 7.52 -5.40 -13.91
C TRP A 242 6.73 -5.53 -12.61
N GLU A 243 7.34 -6.14 -11.58
CA GLU A 243 6.74 -6.38 -10.27
C GLU A 243 6.49 -5.09 -9.48
N ARG A 244 7.39 -4.10 -9.64
CA ARG A 244 7.35 -2.81 -8.94
C ARG A 244 6.38 -1.81 -9.55
N ALA A 245 5.85 -2.10 -10.74
CA ALA A 245 4.76 -1.32 -11.31
C ALA A 245 3.54 -1.35 -10.37
N HIS A 246 2.76 -0.28 -10.42
CA HIS A 246 1.51 -0.11 -9.67
C HIS A 246 0.32 -0.17 -10.64
N PRO A 247 -0.92 -0.37 -10.16
CA PRO A 247 -1.33 -0.58 -8.76
C PRO A 247 -0.82 -1.88 -8.12
N LEU A 248 -0.89 -1.94 -6.79
CA LEU A 248 -0.65 -3.15 -6.00
C LEU A 248 -1.97 -3.90 -5.77
N ARG A 249 -2.07 -4.74 -4.73
CA ARG A 249 -3.24 -5.61 -4.56
C ARG A 249 -4.47 -4.82 -4.09
N MET A 250 -4.26 -3.89 -3.18
CA MET A 250 -5.31 -3.00 -2.65
C MET A 250 -4.98 -1.52 -2.80
N LEU A 251 -3.73 -1.18 -3.10
CA LEU A 251 -3.20 0.17 -2.96
C LEU A 251 -2.48 0.70 -4.21
N ALA A 252 -2.70 1.97 -4.52
CA ALA A 252 -1.89 2.76 -5.44
C ALA A 252 -1.36 3.99 -4.70
N HIS A 253 -0.04 4.17 -4.71
CA HIS A 253 0.64 5.20 -3.93
C HIS A 253 1.26 6.25 -4.83
N ASN A 254 0.98 7.51 -4.55
CA ASN A 254 1.73 8.63 -5.07
C ASN A 254 2.48 9.31 -3.92
N GLY A 255 3.77 9.05 -3.79
CA GLY A 255 4.47 9.50 -2.60
C GLY A 255 5.73 8.73 -2.27
N GLU A 256 6.22 8.98 -1.06
CA GLU A 256 7.32 8.27 -0.43
C GLU A 256 6.98 8.07 1.05
N ILE A 257 7.19 6.85 1.58
CA ILE A 257 6.99 6.56 3.01
C ILE A 257 8.34 6.68 3.74
N ASN A 258 8.57 7.83 4.36
CA ASN A 258 9.85 8.16 5.00
C ASN A 258 10.09 7.36 6.30
N THR A 259 9.04 6.80 6.90
CA THR A 259 9.15 5.99 8.14
C THR A 259 9.29 4.49 7.89
N LEU A 260 9.47 4.05 6.63
CA LEU A 260 9.43 2.65 6.21
C LEU A 260 10.23 1.69 7.10
N ARG A 261 11.52 1.98 7.35
CA ARG A 261 12.40 1.10 8.13
C ARG A 261 11.87 0.89 9.56
N GLY A 262 11.34 1.95 10.18
CA GLY A 262 10.71 1.87 11.49
C GLY A 262 9.48 0.97 11.45
N ASN A 263 8.59 1.23 10.50
CA ASN A 263 7.32 0.50 10.38
C ASN A 263 7.53 -0.99 10.10
N VAL A 264 8.45 -1.34 9.19
CA VAL A 264 8.76 -2.75 8.87
C VAL A 264 9.33 -3.47 10.09
N ASN A 265 10.22 -2.82 10.84
CA ASN A 265 10.79 -3.40 12.06
C ASN A 265 9.74 -3.55 13.17
N CYS A 266 8.87 -2.56 13.35
CA CYS A 266 7.74 -2.62 14.29
C CYS A 266 6.78 -3.76 13.91
N MET A 267 6.46 -3.92 12.63
CA MET A 267 5.62 -5.00 12.15
C MET A 267 6.25 -6.37 12.41
N LYS A 268 7.56 -6.51 12.15
CA LYS A 268 8.33 -7.73 12.47
C LYS A 268 8.37 -8.03 13.97
N ALA A 269 8.50 -7.02 14.83
CA ALA A 269 8.45 -7.21 16.29
C ALA A 269 7.07 -7.71 16.74
N ARG A 270 6.00 -7.20 16.12
CA ARG A 270 4.62 -7.60 16.41
C ARG A 270 4.32 -9.05 16.00
N GLU A 271 4.96 -9.59 14.96
CA GLU A 271 4.79 -11.00 14.55
C GLU A 271 5.02 -12.00 15.70
N GLY A 272 5.89 -11.66 16.66
CA GLY A 272 6.16 -12.47 17.84
C GLY A 272 5.06 -12.47 18.91
N VAL A 273 4.19 -11.45 18.94
CA VAL A 273 3.16 -11.26 19.99
C VAL A 273 1.72 -11.25 19.45
N MET A 274 1.54 -11.12 18.13
CA MET A 274 0.22 -11.10 17.51
C MET A 274 -0.54 -12.40 17.76
N LYS A 275 -1.82 -12.25 18.13
CA LYS A 275 -2.76 -13.34 18.34
C LYS A 275 -4.05 -13.03 17.59
N ASN A 276 -4.67 -14.06 17.05
CA ASN A 276 -5.94 -13.96 16.36
C ASN A 276 -6.75 -15.24 16.61
N GLU A 277 -8.00 -15.09 17.04
CA GLU A 277 -8.87 -16.21 17.37
C GLU A 277 -9.24 -17.06 16.16
N LEU A 278 -9.36 -16.47 14.97
CA LEU A 278 -9.73 -17.18 13.74
C LEU A 278 -8.58 -18.02 13.18
N PHE A 279 -7.36 -17.50 13.22
CA PHE A 279 -6.19 -18.19 12.66
C PHE A 279 -5.51 -19.10 13.68
N GLY A 280 -5.62 -18.82 14.97
CA GLY A 280 -4.94 -19.56 16.03
C GLY A 280 -3.44 -19.73 15.71
N ASP A 281 -2.96 -20.98 15.77
CA ASP A 281 -1.56 -21.31 15.45
C ASP A 281 -1.21 -21.16 13.96
N LYS A 282 -2.20 -21.21 13.06
CA LYS A 282 -1.98 -21.08 11.60
C LYS A 282 -1.60 -19.66 11.20
N LEU A 283 -1.73 -18.67 12.10
CA LEU A 283 -1.31 -17.29 11.86
C LEU A 283 0.17 -17.20 11.46
N LYS A 284 1.02 -18.09 11.99
CA LYS A 284 2.45 -18.16 11.68
C LYS A 284 2.73 -18.44 10.20
N ASN A 285 1.80 -19.10 9.50
CA ASN A 285 1.94 -19.38 8.07
C ASN A 285 1.82 -18.11 7.21
N LEU A 286 1.29 -17.02 7.78
CA LEU A 286 1.16 -15.72 7.12
C LEU A 286 2.40 -14.84 7.27
N TYR A 287 3.40 -15.29 8.04
CA TYR A 287 4.64 -14.55 8.28
C TYR A 287 5.73 -14.91 7.25
N PRO A 288 6.57 -13.95 6.84
CA PRO A 288 6.55 -12.54 7.23
C PRO A 288 5.36 -11.78 6.60
N VAL A 289 4.77 -10.84 7.35
CA VAL A 289 3.65 -10.01 6.86
C VAL A 289 4.12 -9.17 5.67
N VAL A 290 5.24 -8.48 5.85
CA VAL A 290 5.93 -7.73 4.79
C VAL A 290 6.89 -8.67 4.07
N GLU A 291 6.62 -8.91 2.79
CA GLU A 291 7.49 -9.75 1.95
C GLU A 291 8.83 -9.03 1.70
N PRO A 292 9.95 -9.77 1.61
CA PRO A 292 11.26 -9.17 1.39
C PRO A 292 11.36 -8.52 0.00
N ASN A 293 12.23 -7.51 -0.14
CA ASN A 293 12.56 -6.82 -1.40
C ASN A 293 11.39 -6.07 -2.08
N LEU A 294 10.34 -5.74 -1.33
CA LEU A 294 9.27 -4.87 -1.82
C LEU A 294 9.68 -3.38 -1.77
N SER A 295 9.02 -2.55 -2.59
CA SER A 295 9.07 -1.10 -2.44
C SER A 295 8.41 -0.65 -1.13
N ASP A 296 8.58 0.62 -0.78
CA ASP A 296 7.90 1.25 0.35
C ASP A 296 6.38 1.04 0.30
N SER A 297 5.83 1.21 -0.91
CA SER A 297 4.42 1.12 -1.23
C SER A 297 3.95 -0.34 -1.23
N GLY A 298 4.78 -1.25 -1.75
CA GLY A 298 4.57 -2.70 -1.66
C GLY A 298 4.47 -3.18 -0.22
N SER A 299 5.33 -2.64 0.64
CA SER A 299 5.34 -2.95 2.08
C SER A 299 4.07 -2.45 2.76
N ALA A 300 3.61 -1.24 2.42
CA ALA A 300 2.36 -0.69 2.94
C ALA A 300 1.13 -1.49 2.48
N ASP A 301 1.08 -1.92 1.21
CA ASP A 301 0.01 -2.76 0.67
C ASP A 301 -0.08 -4.11 1.40
N CYS A 302 1.07 -4.77 1.68
CA CYS A 302 1.10 -6.00 2.46
C CYS A 302 0.48 -5.84 3.86
N VAL A 303 0.79 -4.74 4.55
CA VAL A 303 0.25 -4.48 5.88
C VAL A 303 -1.24 -4.11 5.81
N LEU A 304 -1.65 -3.31 4.83
CA LEU A 304 -3.05 -2.96 4.62
C LEU A 304 -3.91 -4.21 4.37
N GLU A 305 -3.45 -5.07 3.46
CA GLU A 305 -4.12 -6.33 3.13
C GLU A 305 -4.20 -7.27 4.35
N PHE A 306 -3.13 -7.33 5.15
CA PHE A 306 -3.11 -8.11 6.39
C PHE A 306 -4.11 -7.56 7.43
N LEU A 307 -4.20 -6.24 7.61
CA LEU A 307 -5.17 -5.63 8.53
C LEU A 307 -6.62 -5.90 8.11
N VAL A 308 -6.89 -5.91 6.80
CA VAL A 308 -8.23 -6.17 6.26
C VAL A 308 -8.61 -7.64 6.42
N HIS A 309 -7.81 -8.55 5.87
CA HIS A 309 -8.18 -9.97 5.83
C HIS A 309 -7.88 -10.71 7.15
N ALA A 310 -6.73 -10.47 7.76
CA ALA A 310 -6.36 -11.12 9.01
C ALA A 310 -6.89 -10.36 10.24
N GLY A 311 -6.82 -9.03 10.21
CA GLY A 311 -7.22 -8.16 11.33
C GLY A 311 -8.73 -7.91 11.48
N GLN A 312 -9.55 -8.38 10.54
CA GLN A 312 -11.01 -8.16 10.50
C GLN A 312 -11.39 -6.67 10.56
N ARG A 313 -10.56 -5.81 9.96
CA ARG A 313 -10.83 -4.37 9.86
C ARG A 313 -11.45 -4.09 8.51
N LYS A 314 -12.48 -3.24 8.49
CA LYS A 314 -12.98 -2.71 7.22
C LYS A 314 -11.86 -1.88 6.58
N LEU A 315 -11.80 -1.87 5.25
CA LEU A 315 -10.76 -1.14 4.51
C LEU A 315 -10.57 0.32 4.97
N PRO A 316 -11.63 1.13 5.19
CA PRO A 316 -11.46 2.50 5.66
C PRO A 316 -10.84 2.61 7.05
N GLU A 317 -11.17 1.68 7.97
CA GLU A 317 -10.61 1.64 9.31
C GLU A 317 -9.13 1.26 9.29
N ALA A 318 -8.74 0.30 8.44
CA ALA A 318 -7.35 -0.08 8.27
C ALA A 318 -6.51 1.09 7.74
N VAL A 319 -7.02 1.80 6.71
CA VAL A 319 -6.36 2.99 6.16
C VAL A 319 -6.26 4.12 7.20
N MET A 320 -7.32 4.38 7.96
CA MET A 320 -7.30 5.39 9.03
C MET A 320 -6.29 5.07 10.14
N THR A 321 -6.06 3.79 10.41
CA THR A 321 -5.09 3.35 11.42
C THR A 321 -3.66 3.53 10.90
N MET A 322 -3.40 3.20 9.64
CA MET A 322 -2.08 3.33 9.02
C MET A 322 -1.68 4.79 8.73
N VAL A 323 -2.63 5.61 8.26
CA VAL A 323 -2.42 7.01 7.89
C VAL A 323 -3.37 7.91 8.68
N PRO A 324 -3.07 8.15 9.97
CA PRO A 324 -3.93 8.96 10.83
C PRO A 324 -3.84 10.44 10.51
N GLU A 325 -4.90 11.18 10.85
CA GLU A 325 -4.90 12.64 10.80
C GLU A 325 -3.97 13.25 11.86
N ALA A 326 -3.59 14.52 11.66
CA ALA A 326 -2.93 15.29 12.72
C ALA A 326 -3.93 15.62 13.85
N TRP A 327 -3.96 14.77 14.90
CA TRP A 327 -4.98 14.83 15.95
C TRP A 327 -4.55 15.51 17.26
N GLN A 328 -3.25 15.56 17.56
CA GLN A 328 -2.75 15.95 18.89
C GLN A 328 -3.14 17.39 19.29
N ASN A 329 -2.96 18.34 18.37
CA ASN A 329 -3.13 19.78 18.64
C ASN A 329 -4.34 20.40 17.93
N ASP A 330 -5.28 19.59 17.44
CA ASP A 330 -6.47 20.10 16.74
C ASP A 330 -7.61 20.37 17.75
N PRO A 331 -7.97 21.63 18.06
CA PRO A 331 -9.06 21.94 18.98
C PRO A 331 -10.45 21.67 18.39
N THR A 332 -10.56 21.51 17.07
CA THR A 332 -11.84 21.33 16.35
C THR A 332 -12.26 19.86 16.24
N MET A 333 -11.36 18.93 16.58
CA MET A 333 -11.62 17.50 16.54
C MET A 333 -12.51 17.06 17.70
N SER A 334 -13.54 16.26 17.40
CA SER A 334 -14.41 15.69 18.44
C SER A 334 -13.63 14.77 19.39
N GLU A 335 -14.10 14.66 20.62
CA GLU A 335 -13.44 13.86 21.65
C GLU A 335 -13.37 12.39 21.27
N GLU A 336 -14.44 11.81 20.70
CA GLU A 336 -14.43 10.40 20.30
C GLU A 336 -13.40 10.12 19.21
N LYS A 337 -13.29 11.03 18.22
CA LYS A 337 -12.31 10.92 17.14
C LYS A 337 -10.88 11.06 17.67
N ARG A 338 -10.64 11.99 18.60
CA ARG A 338 -9.34 12.14 19.29
C ARG A 338 -8.98 10.88 20.05
N ASN A 339 -9.93 10.30 20.78
CA ASN A 339 -9.72 9.09 21.57
C ASN A 339 -9.43 7.88 20.69
N TYR A 340 -10.12 7.74 19.55
CA TYR A 340 -9.79 6.73 18.55
C TYR A 340 -8.33 6.86 18.06
N TYR A 341 -7.91 8.06 17.65
CA TYR A 341 -6.54 8.25 17.16
C TYR A 341 -5.47 8.08 18.23
N HIS A 342 -5.77 8.48 19.48
CA HIS A 342 -4.86 8.25 20.59
C HIS A 342 -4.68 6.74 20.85
N TRP A 343 -5.78 5.98 20.87
CA TRP A 343 -5.75 4.52 20.95
C TRP A 343 -5.02 3.88 19.77
N ALA A 344 -5.28 4.34 18.54
CA ALA A 344 -4.62 3.86 17.34
C ALA A 344 -3.11 4.11 17.39
N ALA A 345 -2.66 5.27 17.88
CA ALA A 345 -1.26 5.60 18.03
C ALA A 345 -0.53 4.72 19.07
N CYS A 346 -1.23 4.22 20.09
CA CYS A 346 -0.69 3.20 21.00
C CYS A 346 -0.56 1.82 20.32
N THR A 347 -1.41 1.56 19.33
CA THR A 347 -1.50 0.25 18.67
C THR A 347 -0.56 0.14 17.47
N MET A 348 -0.45 1.18 16.65
CA MET A 348 0.30 1.18 15.40
C MET A 348 0.91 2.55 15.13
N GLU A 349 2.18 2.54 14.75
CA GLU A 349 2.91 3.72 14.29
C GLU A 349 2.44 4.18 12.90
N PRO A 350 2.40 5.50 12.64
CA PRO A 350 1.93 6.01 11.35
C PRO A 350 2.91 5.70 10.22
N TRP A 351 2.35 5.27 9.08
CA TRP A 351 3.06 5.17 7.82
C TRP A 351 3.13 6.55 7.18
N ASP A 352 4.09 7.34 7.63
CA ASP A 352 4.20 8.77 7.36
C ASP A 352 5.13 9.07 6.17
N GLY A 353 4.90 10.23 5.55
CA GLY A 353 5.58 10.70 4.36
C GLY A 353 4.60 11.39 3.40
N PRO A 354 5.09 12.11 2.37
CA PRO A 354 4.23 12.72 1.36
C PRO A 354 3.46 11.62 0.63
N ALA A 355 2.15 11.53 0.79
CA ALA A 355 1.38 10.40 0.27
C ALA A 355 -0.02 10.81 -0.19
N LEU A 356 -0.34 10.50 -1.44
CA LEU A 356 -1.71 10.29 -1.90
C LEU A 356 -1.89 8.78 -2.10
N ILE A 357 -2.70 8.18 -1.23
CA ILE A 357 -2.99 6.76 -1.26
C ILE A 357 -4.39 6.58 -1.81
N SER A 358 -4.50 5.93 -2.96
CA SER A 358 -5.77 5.41 -3.47
C SER A 358 -5.87 3.93 -3.16
N PHE A 359 -7.03 3.48 -2.70
CA PHE A 359 -7.20 2.12 -2.20
C PHE A 359 -8.55 1.53 -2.59
N THR A 360 -8.61 0.21 -2.72
CA THR A 360 -9.83 -0.53 -3.05
C THR A 360 -9.77 -2.00 -2.63
N ASP A 361 -10.91 -2.55 -2.19
CA ASP A 361 -11.14 -4.00 -2.00
C ASP A 361 -12.14 -4.55 -3.05
N GLY A 362 -12.53 -3.72 -4.01
CA GLY A 362 -13.57 -4.02 -4.99
C GLY A 362 -14.98 -3.63 -4.57
N ARG A 363 -15.26 -3.39 -3.27
CA ARG A 363 -16.52 -2.78 -2.81
C ARG A 363 -16.31 -1.30 -2.58
N TYR A 364 -15.35 -0.98 -1.72
CA TYR A 364 -14.93 0.37 -1.43
C TYR A 364 -13.85 0.80 -2.40
N ILE A 365 -13.92 2.03 -2.87
CA ILE A 365 -12.81 2.71 -3.52
C ILE A 365 -12.67 4.10 -2.94
N GLY A 366 -11.44 4.50 -2.64
CA GLY A 366 -11.21 5.76 -1.97
C GLY A 366 -9.81 6.30 -2.16
N ALA A 367 -9.62 7.50 -1.64
CA ALA A 367 -8.32 8.12 -1.53
C ALA A 367 -8.18 8.84 -0.19
N ILE A 368 -6.97 8.81 0.37
CA ILE A 368 -6.57 9.57 1.54
C ILE A 368 -5.28 10.34 1.23
N LEU A 369 -5.17 11.53 1.80
CA LEU A 369 -3.92 12.29 1.82
C LEU A 369 -3.20 12.07 3.15
N ASP A 370 -1.88 12.18 3.10
CA ASP A 370 -1.04 12.26 4.28
C ASP A 370 -1.49 13.40 5.21
N ARG A 371 -1.01 13.33 6.46
CA ARG A 371 -1.38 14.26 7.54
C ARG A 371 -1.11 15.74 7.20
N ASN A 372 -0.16 16.01 6.31
CA ASN A 372 0.23 17.37 5.89
C ASN A 372 -0.38 17.75 4.52
N GLY A 373 -0.94 16.78 3.78
CA GLY A 373 -1.51 16.94 2.45
C GLY A 373 -0.48 17.44 1.43
N LEU A 374 0.67 16.77 1.38
CA LEU A 374 1.81 17.16 0.55
C LEU A 374 1.61 16.81 -0.93
N ARG A 375 0.60 16.02 -1.27
CA ARG A 375 0.26 15.64 -2.65
C ARG A 375 -1.11 16.18 -3.09
N PRO A 376 -1.26 16.61 -4.36
CA PRO A 376 -2.53 17.10 -4.86
C PRO A 376 -3.49 15.95 -5.16
N SER A 377 -4.76 16.11 -4.81
CA SER A 377 -5.85 15.20 -5.21
C SER A 377 -7.12 16.00 -5.45
N ARG A 378 -7.77 15.74 -6.59
CA ARG A 378 -8.98 16.42 -7.03
C ARG A 378 -9.97 15.41 -7.58
N PHE A 379 -11.25 15.70 -7.40
CA PHE A 379 -12.31 14.80 -7.83
C PHE A 379 -13.51 15.54 -8.40
N TYR A 380 -14.24 14.81 -9.25
CA TYR A 380 -15.44 15.22 -9.95
C TYR A 380 -16.52 14.17 -9.70
N ILE A 381 -17.75 14.62 -9.47
CA ILE A 381 -18.95 13.78 -9.47
C ILE A 381 -19.82 14.25 -10.63
N THR A 382 -20.18 13.32 -11.52
CA THR A 382 -21.04 13.61 -12.67
C THR A 382 -22.50 13.27 -12.40
N LYS A 383 -23.40 13.78 -13.24
CA LYS A 383 -24.84 13.44 -13.24
C LYS A 383 -25.12 11.97 -13.54
N ASP A 384 -24.18 11.28 -14.19
CA ASP A 384 -24.28 9.87 -14.54
C ASP A 384 -23.85 8.93 -13.39
N ASN A 385 -23.75 9.45 -12.16
CA ASN A 385 -23.24 8.72 -10.99
C ASN A 385 -21.82 8.16 -11.18
N ILE A 386 -20.97 8.86 -11.95
CA ILE A 386 -19.56 8.51 -12.08
C ILE A 386 -18.74 9.46 -11.21
N MET A 387 -17.85 8.91 -10.38
CA MET A 387 -16.85 9.67 -9.66
C MET A 387 -15.47 9.46 -10.31
N VAL A 388 -14.78 10.56 -10.59
CA VAL A 388 -13.41 10.56 -11.10
C VAL A 388 -12.52 11.29 -10.12
N MET A 389 -11.43 10.65 -9.69
CA MET A 389 -10.38 11.26 -8.86
C MET A 389 -9.05 11.19 -9.61
N ALA A 390 -8.29 12.27 -9.59
CA ALA A 390 -6.93 12.29 -10.11
C ALA A 390 -6.02 13.23 -9.34
N SER A 391 -4.70 13.02 -9.49
CA SER A 391 -3.69 13.94 -8.97
C SER A 391 -3.70 15.32 -9.63
N GLU A 392 -4.32 15.47 -10.81
CA GLU A 392 -4.34 16.71 -11.60
C GLU A 392 -5.74 17.18 -12.01
N VAL A 393 -5.84 18.44 -12.45
CA VAL A 393 -7.03 19.01 -13.10
C VAL A 393 -6.92 18.78 -14.60
N GLY A 394 -8.04 18.57 -15.29
CA GLY A 394 -8.09 18.57 -16.76
C GLY A 394 -7.68 17.25 -17.41
N VAL A 395 -7.43 16.20 -16.62
CA VAL A 395 -7.15 14.84 -17.12
C VAL A 395 -8.41 14.07 -17.53
N TYR A 396 -9.59 14.57 -17.17
CA TYR A 396 -10.87 13.98 -17.53
C TYR A 396 -11.71 15.02 -18.27
N ASP A 397 -11.97 14.75 -19.54
CA ASP A 397 -12.79 15.61 -20.39
C ASP A 397 -14.27 15.31 -20.14
N VAL A 398 -14.94 16.21 -19.44
CA VAL A 398 -16.35 16.12 -19.08
C VAL A 398 -17.01 17.46 -19.37
N ASP A 399 -18.19 17.40 -19.99
CA ASP A 399 -19.03 18.58 -20.20
C ASP A 399 -19.30 19.25 -18.84
N PRO A 400 -18.97 20.54 -18.66
CA PRO A 400 -19.28 21.29 -17.44
C PRO A 400 -20.75 21.17 -17.02
N ALA A 401 -21.70 21.02 -17.96
CA ALA A 401 -23.11 20.83 -17.67
C ALA A 401 -23.41 19.50 -16.96
N ASN A 402 -22.53 18.50 -17.07
CA ASN A 402 -22.67 17.18 -16.45
C ASN A 402 -21.97 17.06 -15.09
N VAL A 403 -21.26 18.09 -14.63
CA VAL A 403 -20.56 18.08 -13.33
C VAL A 403 -21.50 18.54 -12.22
N ILE A 404 -21.75 17.67 -11.24
CA ILE A 404 -22.49 18.00 -10.01
C ILE A 404 -21.56 18.67 -8.99
N LEU A 405 -20.40 18.06 -8.74
CA LEU A 405 -19.44 18.52 -7.75
C LEU A 405 -18.03 18.45 -8.30
N LYS A 406 -17.27 19.53 -8.12
CA LYS A 406 -15.84 19.60 -8.39
C LYS A 406 -15.14 20.09 -7.12
N SER A 407 -14.24 19.28 -6.56
CA SER A 407 -13.58 19.62 -5.30
C SER A 407 -12.17 19.03 -5.20
N ARG A 408 -11.47 19.33 -4.11
CA ARG A 408 -10.15 18.81 -3.78
C ARG A 408 -10.17 18.07 -2.45
N LEU A 409 -9.33 17.04 -2.33
CA LEU A 409 -9.11 16.37 -1.07
C LEU A 409 -8.29 17.29 -0.14
N LYS A 410 -8.72 17.43 1.11
CA LYS A 410 -8.01 18.23 2.12
C LYS A 410 -7.09 17.32 2.94
N PRO A 411 -6.00 17.85 3.53
CA PRO A 411 -5.14 17.08 4.43
C PRO A 411 -5.96 16.29 5.46
N GLY A 412 -5.63 15.02 5.63
CA GLY A 412 -6.31 14.15 6.58
C GLY A 412 -7.73 13.71 6.22
N ARG A 413 -8.38 14.25 5.17
CA ARG A 413 -9.71 13.80 4.74
C ARG A 413 -9.61 12.59 3.82
N MET A 414 -10.57 11.69 3.96
CA MET A 414 -10.76 10.51 3.13
C MET A 414 -11.94 10.74 2.18
N LEU A 415 -11.71 10.47 0.90
CA LEU A 415 -12.76 10.30 -0.09
C LEU A 415 -13.08 8.81 -0.18
N LEU A 416 -14.34 8.41 -0.07
CA LEU A 416 -14.74 7.01 -0.08
C LEU A 416 -16.06 6.83 -0.83
N VAL A 417 -16.11 5.85 -1.71
CA VAL A 417 -17.34 5.39 -2.40
C VAL A 417 -17.58 3.95 -2.02
N ASP A 418 -18.82 3.65 -1.61
CA ASP A 418 -19.29 2.28 -1.43
C ASP A 418 -20.22 1.91 -2.59
N THR A 419 -19.79 0.98 -3.43
CA THR A 419 -20.54 0.52 -4.60
C THR A 419 -21.75 -0.34 -4.24
N VAL A 420 -21.80 -0.89 -3.02
CA VAL A 420 -22.93 -1.69 -2.52
C VAL A 420 -24.02 -0.78 -1.94
N GLU A 421 -23.64 0.19 -1.12
CA GLU A 421 -24.57 1.21 -0.57
C GLU A 421 -24.92 2.29 -1.60
N LYS A 422 -24.20 2.33 -2.72
CA LYS A 422 -24.42 3.25 -3.85
C LYS A 422 -24.31 4.71 -3.47
N SER A 423 -23.36 5.02 -2.59
CA SER A 423 -23.20 6.35 -2.03
C SER A 423 -21.74 6.78 -1.91
N VAL A 424 -21.52 8.09 -1.97
CA VAL A 424 -20.25 8.70 -1.59
C VAL A 424 -20.31 8.96 -0.10
N ILE A 425 -19.49 8.25 0.66
CA ILE A 425 -19.51 8.33 2.11
C ILE A 425 -18.81 9.61 2.56
N GLN A 426 -19.47 10.38 3.43
CA GLN A 426 -18.87 11.58 3.99
C GLN A 426 -17.78 11.22 5.02
N ASP A 427 -16.63 11.86 4.88
CA ASP A 427 -15.46 11.69 5.75
C ASP A 427 -15.80 11.80 7.25
N VAL A 428 -16.60 12.81 7.62
CA VAL A 428 -16.96 13.09 9.01
C VAL A 428 -17.81 11.96 9.59
N GLU A 429 -18.84 11.53 8.86
CA GLU A 429 -19.75 10.47 9.27
C GLU A 429 -19.04 9.13 9.41
N LEU A 430 -18.20 8.78 8.42
CA LEU A 430 -17.38 7.57 8.43
C LEU A 430 -16.46 7.51 9.66
N LYS A 431 -15.71 8.58 9.89
CA LYS A 431 -14.74 8.64 10.98
C LYS A 431 -15.42 8.65 12.33
N GLN A 432 -16.57 9.30 12.45
CA GLN A 432 -17.35 9.31 13.67
C GLN A 432 -17.97 7.94 13.96
N HIS A 433 -18.42 7.22 12.93
CA HIS A 433 -18.89 5.84 13.07
C HIS A 433 -17.77 4.91 13.55
N ILE A 434 -16.59 5.00 12.94
CA ILE A 434 -15.41 4.19 13.35
C ILE A 434 -14.97 4.57 14.76
N ALA A 435 -14.91 5.85 15.09
CA ALA A 435 -14.53 6.32 16.43
C ALA A 435 -15.50 5.90 17.54
N ARG A 436 -16.77 5.63 17.19
CA ARG A 436 -17.79 5.12 18.13
C ARG A 436 -17.95 3.60 18.10
N SER A 437 -17.20 2.92 17.25
CA SER A 437 -17.31 1.45 17.10
C SER A 437 -16.92 0.70 18.38
N ARG A 438 -16.05 1.28 19.22
CA ARG A 438 -15.51 0.67 20.43
C ARG A 438 -15.33 1.74 21.52
N PRO A 439 -15.33 1.36 22.81
CA PRO A 439 -15.23 2.31 23.93
C PRO A 439 -13.79 2.79 24.16
N HIS A 440 -13.20 3.47 23.16
CA HIS A 440 -11.81 3.94 23.21
C HIS A 440 -11.52 4.83 24.42
N SER A 441 -12.48 5.69 24.79
CA SER A 441 -12.38 6.57 25.95
C SER A 441 -12.22 5.82 27.27
N GLU A 442 -12.79 4.61 27.38
CA GLU A 442 -12.67 3.79 28.59
C GLU A 442 -11.30 3.13 28.65
N TRP A 443 -10.84 2.57 27.54
CA TRP A 443 -9.51 1.95 27.46
C TRP A 443 -8.37 2.92 27.73
N LEU A 444 -8.50 4.17 27.28
CA LEU A 444 -7.50 5.20 27.52
C LEU A 444 -7.37 5.60 28.99
N LYS A 445 -8.40 5.38 29.82
CA LYS A 445 -8.31 5.65 31.28
C LYS A 445 -7.40 4.66 32.01
N GLU A 446 -7.10 3.50 31.41
CA GLU A 446 -6.18 2.52 31.98
C GLU A 446 -4.71 2.89 31.73
N GLN A 447 -4.45 3.89 30.88
CA GLN A 447 -3.10 4.37 30.61
C GLN A 447 -2.54 5.12 31.83
N ILE A 448 -1.29 4.83 32.17
CA ILE A 448 -0.55 5.57 33.20
C ILE A 448 0.42 6.51 32.52
N SER A 449 0.29 7.81 32.80
CA SER A 449 1.19 8.84 32.28
C SER A 449 2.41 9.03 33.18
N MET A 450 3.51 9.53 32.60
CA MET A 450 4.71 9.90 33.36
C MET A 450 4.43 11.03 34.37
N GLU A 451 3.45 11.89 34.09
CA GLU A 451 3.05 12.97 34.99
C GLU A 451 2.34 12.45 36.24
N GLU A 452 1.45 11.47 36.09
CA GLU A 452 0.80 10.80 37.21
C GLU A 452 1.81 10.05 38.08
N LEU A 453 2.77 9.35 37.47
CA LEU A 453 3.87 8.71 38.20
C LEU A 453 4.71 9.74 38.96
N ARG A 454 5.00 10.88 38.35
CA ARG A 454 5.74 11.98 39.00
C ARG A 454 4.97 12.53 40.19
N LYS A 455 3.66 12.78 40.02
CA LYS A 455 2.78 13.26 41.08
C LYS A 455 2.72 12.26 42.24
N ALA A 456 2.50 10.98 41.96
CA ALA A 456 2.51 9.92 42.97
C ALA A 456 3.85 9.83 43.72
N HIS A 457 4.98 10.02 43.04
CA HIS A 457 6.29 10.06 43.68
C HIS A 457 6.47 11.25 44.63
N LEU A 458 6.03 12.45 44.21
CA LEU A 458 6.07 13.66 45.02
C LEU A 458 5.14 13.55 46.24
N ASP A 459 3.92 13.04 46.04
CA ASP A 459 2.92 12.82 47.09
C ASP A 459 3.40 11.78 48.12
N ALA A 460 4.21 10.80 47.70
CA ALA A 460 4.85 9.83 48.58
C ALA A 460 5.99 10.41 49.44
N GLY A 461 6.29 11.71 49.33
CA GLY A 461 7.27 12.40 50.18
C GLY A 461 8.72 11.94 50.00
N ARG A 462 9.02 11.21 48.91
CA ARG A 462 10.38 10.72 48.62
C ARG A 462 11.21 11.89 48.11
N GLN A 463 12.20 12.33 48.89
CA GLN A 463 13.12 13.37 48.43
C GLN A 463 13.95 12.85 47.25
N LEU A 464 13.99 13.62 46.16
CA LEU A 464 14.95 13.47 45.06
C LEU A 464 16.34 13.88 45.57
N LYS A 465 16.96 13.05 46.42
CA LYS A 465 18.37 13.25 46.78
C LYS A 465 19.22 12.69 45.64
N PRO A 466 20.09 13.51 45.01
CA PRO A 466 21.08 12.96 44.11
C PRO A 466 21.92 11.93 44.87
N LYS A 467 22.12 10.75 44.27
CA LYS A 467 22.87 9.65 44.89
C LYS A 467 24.35 9.99 45.16
N TYR A 468 24.83 11.08 44.57
CA TYR A 468 26.22 11.52 44.63
C TYR A 468 26.27 13.02 44.91
N GLU A 469 27.27 13.44 45.68
CA GLU A 469 27.56 14.86 45.83
C GLU A 469 28.15 15.43 44.53
N PRO A 470 27.75 16.63 44.09
CA PRO A 470 28.30 17.24 42.88
C PRO A 470 29.80 17.56 43.07
N SER A 471 30.67 16.82 42.39
CA SER A 471 32.12 17.13 42.31
C SER A 471 32.45 18.20 41.26
N GLY A 472 31.44 18.74 40.58
CA GLY A 472 31.59 19.81 39.58
C GLY A 472 32.39 19.37 38.35
N LEU A 473 33.10 20.31 37.72
CA LEU A 473 33.93 20.05 36.53
C LEU A 473 35.14 19.13 36.81
N THR A 474 35.42 18.84 38.09
CA THR A 474 36.49 17.92 38.50
C THR A 474 36.04 16.45 38.56
N ASP A 475 34.77 16.19 38.23
CA ASP A 475 34.25 14.83 38.16
C ASP A 475 34.97 14.02 37.09
N LYS A 476 35.69 12.97 37.50
CA LYS A 476 36.45 12.07 36.63
C LYS A 476 35.56 11.35 35.59
N ARG A 477 34.24 11.30 35.80
CA ARG A 477 33.29 10.74 34.83
C ARG A 477 33.14 11.62 33.60
N LEU A 478 33.29 12.95 33.72
CA LEU A 478 33.19 13.87 32.58
C LEU A 478 34.23 13.56 31.49
N PRO A 479 35.55 13.53 31.77
CA PRO A 479 36.54 13.15 30.77
C PRO A 479 36.41 11.67 30.34
N LEU A 480 35.97 10.76 31.22
CA LEU A 480 35.72 9.36 30.85
C LEU A 480 34.68 9.20 29.73
N TYR A 481 33.63 10.03 29.72
CA TYR A 481 32.61 10.06 28.68
C TYR A 481 32.90 11.10 27.58
N GLY A 482 34.11 11.67 27.54
CA GLY A 482 34.52 12.63 26.51
C GLY A 482 33.90 14.03 26.64
N TYR A 483 33.32 14.38 27.78
CA TYR A 483 32.89 15.75 28.03
C TYR A 483 34.10 16.64 28.27
N SER A 484 34.31 17.60 27.38
CA SER A 484 35.30 18.67 27.56
C SER A 484 34.65 19.93 28.13
N ILE A 485 35.46 20.84 28.66
CA ILE A 485 35.01 22.17 29.10
C ILE A 485 34.31 22.90 27.95
N GLU A 486 34.83 22.74 26.72
CA GLU A 486 34.25 23.31 25.52
C GLU A 486 32.87 22.74 25.20
N THR A 487 32.69 21.41 25.23
CA THR A 487 31.38 20.76 25.04
C THR A 487 30.37 21.27 26.07
N ILE A 488 30.79 21.42 27.33
CA ILE A 488 29.91 21.90 28.41
C ILE A 488 29.56 23.37 28.18
N HIS A 489 30.52 24.23 27.85
CA HIS A 489 30.28 25.66 27.68
C HIS A 489 29.56 26.03 26.39
N ILE A 490 29.93 25.39 25.27
CA ILE A 490 29.39 25.72 23.96
C ILE A 490 28.06 25.02 23.72
N LEU A 491 27.86 23.78 24.19
CA LEU A 491 26.63 23.02 23.92
C LEU A 491 25.67 23.00 25.11
N LEU A 492 26.12 22.56 26.29
CA LEU A 492 25.22 22.35 27.43
C LEU A 492 24.74 23.64 28.10
N LEU A 493 25.63 24.61 28.34
CA LEU A 493 25.26 25.87 29.00
C LEU A 493 24.17 26.63 28.23
N PRO A 494 24.22 26.77 26.87
CA PRO A 494 23.13 27.37 26.12
C PRO A 494 21.81 26.60 26.23
N MET A 495 21.83 25.27 26.25
CA MET A 495 20.62 24.45 26.44
C MET A 495 19.97 24.73 27.80
N ILE A 496 20.76 24.93 28.85
CA ILE A 496 20.25 25.22 30.20
C ILE A 496 19.74 26.66 30.29
N ASN A 497 20.55 27.63 29.86
CA ASN A 497 20.24 29.05 30.04
C ASN A 497 19.14 29.53 29.09
N ASN A 498 19.20 29.11 27.82
CA ASN A 498 18.33 29.62 26.77
C ASN A 498 17.19 28.66 26.41
N LYS A 499 17.20 27.42 26.95
CA LYS A 499 16.26 26.34 26.58
C LYS A 499 16.23 26.06 25.07
N LYS A 500 17.37 26.28 24.42
CA LYS A 500 17.60 26.09 22.98
C LYS A 500 18.96 25.46 22.76
N GLU A 501 19.10 24.71 21.68
CA GLU A 501 20.42 24.23 21.26
C GLU A 501 21.36 25.40 20.92
N ALA A 502 22.67 25.13 20.99
CA ALA A 502 23.68 26.11 20.67
C ALA A 502 23.73 26.36 19.16
N LEU A 503 23.83 27.63 18.76
CA LEU A 503 24.05 28.02 17.38
C LEU A 503 25.54 28.19 17.11
N GLY A 504 26.02 27.59 16.01
CA GLY A 504 27.40 27.73 15.53
C GLY A 504 27.44 28.25 14.09
N SER A 505 28.61 28.68 13.66
CA SER A 505 28.89 29.12 12.28
C SER A 505 30.22 28.52 11.81
N MET A 506 30.43 28.46 10.49
CA MET A 506 31.50 27.69 9.81
C MET A 506 31.25 26.17 9.81
N ALA A 507 31.69 25.50 8.74
CA ALA A 507 31.53 24.05 8.59
C ALA A 507 32.49 23.27 9.50
N VAL A 508 32.09 22.04 9.85
CA VAL A 508 32.90 21.11 10.65
C VAL A 508 34.21 20.82 9.93
N ARG A 509 35.33 21.34 10.46
CA ARG A 509 36.69 20.96 10.08
C ARG A 509 37.27 20.04 11.14
N SER A 510 36.75 18.82 11.23
CA SER A 510 37.37 17.74 11.99
C SER A 510 37.96 16.73 11.01
N SER A 511 39.12 16.17 11.32
CA SER A 511 39.70 15.09 10.53
C SER A 511 38.79 13.86 10.67
N HIS A 512 38.10 13.45 9.62
CA HIS A 512 37.77 12.04 9.45
C HIS A 512 39.09 11.32 9.20
N GLN A 513 39.70 10.74 10.23
CA GLN A 513 40.76 9.76 10.03
C GLN A 513 40.10 8.55 9.34
N SER A 514 40.11 8.55 8.01
CA SER A 514 40.13 7.34 7.21
C SER A 514 41.47 6.66 7.50
N SER A 515 41.49 5.80 8.50
CA SER A 515 42.49 4.74 8.56
C SER A 515 42.11 3.70 7.50
N ASP A 516 42.81 3.78 6.35
CA ASP A 516 42.92 2.68 5.37
C ASP A 516 43.46 1.41 6.02
#